data_AF-A0A133KBF3-F1
#
_entry.id   AF-A0A133KBF3-F1
#
_cell.length_a   1.000
_cell.length_b   1.000
_cell.length_c   1.000
_cell.angle_alpha   90.00
_cell.angle_beta   90.00
_cell.angle_gamma   90.00
#
_symmetry.space_group_name_H-M   'P 1'
#
loop_
_entity.id
_entity.type
_entity.pdbx_description
1 polymer ?
#
loop_
_entity_poly.entity_id
_entity_poly.type
_entity_poly.pdbx_seq_one_letter_code
_entity_poly.pdbx_strand_id
1 'polypeptide(L)'
;QKADRRGKALNLSYDEAEQVLKLPNSYFERGYKKGLEEGVEKGRKELLQTIVVRMLKNGLDPQLIVEMTGLSQTEVEKIKQRLEYS
;
A
#
# COMPACT_ATOMS: atom_id res chain seq x y z
N GLN A 1 19.01 -41.91 -21.09
CA GLN A 1 19.43 -41.90 -19.66
C GLN A 1 19.95 -40.55 -19.14
N LYS A 2 20.63 -39.68 -19.92
CA LYS A 2 21.10 -38.35 -19.44
C LYS A 2 20.01 -37.27 -19.30
N ALA A 3 18.96 -37.30 -20.14
CA ALA A 3 17.87 -36.31 -20.10
C ALA A 3 17.02 -36.41 -18.82
N ASP A 4 16.74 -37.65 -18.40
CA ASP A 4 15.92 -37.97 -17.23
C ASP A 4 16.58 -37.52 -15.90
N ARG A 5 17.91 -37.65 -15.80
CA ARG A 5 18.67 -37.18 -14.63
C ARG A 5 18.70 -35.65 -14.49
N ARG A 6 18.70 -34.91 -15.60
CA ARG A 6 18.65 -33.44 -15.59
C ARG A 6 17.26 -32.92 -15.16
N GLY A 7 16.19 -33.54 -15.65
CA GLY A 7 14.83 -33.20 -15.23
C GLY A 7 14.60 -33.47 -13.74
N LYS A 8 15.08 -34.62 -13.24
CA LYS A 8 14.97 -34.96 -11.82
C LYS A 8 15.79 -34.03 -10.92
N ALA A 9 16.98 -33.61 -11.35
CA ALA A 9 17.81 -32.66 -10.61
C ALA A 9 17.21 -31.23 -10.58
N LEU A 10 16.60 -30.78 -11.68
CA LEU A 10 15.89 -29.50 -11.72
C LEU A 10 14.66 -29.48 -10.82
N ASN A 11 13.87 -30.57 -10.80
CA ASN A 11 12.72 -30.69 -9.91
C ASN A 11 13.13 -30.73 -8.43
N LEU A 12 14.18 -31.50 -8.09
CA LEU A 12 14.74 -31.51 -6.72
C LEU A 12 15.20 -30.12 -6.28
N SER A 13 15.87 -29.38 -7.16
CA SER A 13 16.29 -28.00 -6.88
C SER A 13 15.12 -27.04 -6.67
N TYR A 14 14.01 -27.23 -7.38
CA TYR A 14 12.80 -26.42 -7.22
C TYR A 14 12.10 -26.74 -5.89
N ASP A 15 12.01 -28.03 -5.56
CA ASP A 15 11.43 -28.52 -4.31
C ASP A 15 12.24 -28.04 -3.08
N GLU A 16 13.57 -27.96 -3.19
CA GLU A 16 14.45 -27.40 -2.16
C GLU A 16 14.26 -25.88 -2.01
N ALA A 17 14.15 -25.14 -3.12
CA ALA A 17 13.91 -23.70 -3.09
C ALA A 17 12.54 -23.35 -2.46
N GLU A 18 11.50 -24.14 -2.74
CA GLU A 18 10.20 -24.01 -2.08
C GLU A 18 10.26 -24.29 -0.58
N GLN A 19 11.05 -25.28 -0.15
CA GLN A 19 11.22 -25.60 1.27
C GLN A 19 11.88 -24.45 2.01
N VAL A 20 12.87 -23.77 1.40
CA VAL A 20 13.48 -22.56 1.96
C VAL A 20 12.47 -21.42 2.08
N LEU A 21 11.54 -21.28 1.13
CA LEU A 21 10.46 -20.29 1.20
C LEU A 21 9.46 -20.56 2.34
N LYS A 22 9.25 -21.85 2.67
CA LYS A 22 8.38 -22.33 3.75
C LYS A 22 9.04 -22.24 5.14
N LEU A 23 10.36 -22.05 5.21
CA LEU A 23 11.03 -21.77 6.48
C LEU A 23 10.54 -20.41 7.02
N PRO A 24 10.32 -20.27 8.34
CA PRO A 24 10.01 -18.99 8.96
C PRO A 24 11.15 -17.99 8.73
N ASN A 25 11.08 -17.26 7.61
CA ASN A 25 12.05 -16.27 7.25
C ASN A 25 11.56 -14.92 7.78
N SER A 26 12.18 -14.49 8.89
CA SER A 26 11.87 -13.21 9.54
C SER A 26 11.98 -12.01 8.60
N TYR A 27 12.79 -12.08 7.54
CA TYR A 27 12.86 -11.05 6.51
C TYR A 27 11.64 -11.04 5.59
N PHE A 28 11.15 -12.22 5.19
CA PHE A 28 9.94 -12.33 4.35
C PHE A 28 8.71 -11.83 5.12
N GLU A 29 8.51 -12.28 6.35
CA GLU A 29 7.41 -11.83 7.19
C GLU A 29 7.47 -10.33 7.47
N ARG A 30 8.67 -9.79 7.76
CA ARG A 30 8.85 -8.35 7.96
C ARG A 30 8.54 -7.55 6.70
N GLY A 31 8.99 -8.04 5.54
CA GLY A 31 8.70 -7.42 4.24
C GLY A 31 7.20 -7.43 3.94
N TYR A 32 6.54 -8.57 4.15
CA TYR A 32 5.10 -8.71 3.93
C TYR A 32 4.29 -7.80 4.86
N LYS A 33 4.58 -7.81 6.17
CA LYS A 33 3.90 -6.92 7.15
C LYS A 33 4.10 -5.45 6.80
N LYS A 34 5.32 -5.05 6.49
CA LYS A 34 5.63 -3.66 6.09
C LYS A 34 4.87 -3.27 4.82
N GLY A 35 4.86 -4.13 3.80
CA GLY A 35 4.13 -3.86 2.55
C GLY A 35 2.63 -3.73 2.76
N LEU A 36 2.05 -4.56 3.65
CA LEU A 36 0.64 -4.48 4.01
C LEU A 36 0.33 -3.17 4.75
N GLU A 37 1.12 -2.81 5.76
CA GLU A 37 0.98 -1.56 6.51
C GLU A 37 1.09 -0.32 5.60
N GLU A 38 2.11 -0.28 4.74
CA GLU A 38 2.30 0.80 3.77
C GLU A 38 1.12 0.89 2.78
N GLY A 39 0.63 -0.25 2.30
CA GLY A 39 -0.52 -0.32 1.39
C GLY A 39 -1.81 0.20 2.04
N VAL A 40 -2.08 -0.20 3.28
CA VAL A 40 -3.25 0.27 4.04
C VAL A 40 -3.16 1.78 4.28
N GLU A 41 -2.02 2.29 4.73
CA GLU A 41 -1.88 3.72 5.02
C GLU A 41 -1.94 4.57 3.74
N LYS A 42 -1.33 4.10 2.64
CA LYS A 42 -1.42 4.77 1.35
C LYS A 42 -2.87 4.82 0.85
N GLY A 43 -3.58 3.70 0.88
CA GLY A 43 -4.98 3.63 0.47
C GLY A 43 -5.88 4.54 1.29
N ARG A 44 -5.69 4.55 2.62
CA ARG A 44 -6.41 5.46 3.54
C ARG A 44 -6.18 6.93 3.18
N LYS A 45 -4.92 7.32 2.94
CA LYS A 45 -4.55 8.69 2.59
C LYS A 45 -5.12 9.13 1.24
N GLU A 46 -5.05 8.28 0.22
CA GLU A 46 -5.58 8.57 -1.12
C GLU A 46 -7.12 8.71 -1.10
N LEU A 47 -7.81 7.84 -0.35
CA LEU A 47 -9.26 7.92 -0.18
C LEU A 47 -9.67 9.21 0.54
N LEU A 48 -9.01 9.55 1.65
CA LEU A 48 -9.27 10.79 2.40
C LEU A 48 -9.07 12.03 1.53
N GLN A 49 -7.98 12.09 0.76
CA GLN A 49 -7.75 13.20 -0.17
C GLN A 49 -8.87 13.31 -1.22
N THR A 50 -9.30 12.19 -1.79
CA THR A 50 -10.39 12.16 -2.77
C THR A 50 -11.70 12.67 -2.18
N ILE A 51 -12.03 12.27 -0.94
CA ILE A 51 -13.23 12.72 -0.24
C ILE A 51 -13.15 14.22 0.04
N VAL A 52 -12.03 14.72 0.57
CA VAL A 52 -11.82 16.16 0.85
C VAL A 52 -11.94 16.99 -0.42
N VAL A 53 -11.33 16.55 -1.53
CA VAL A 53 -11.48 17.24 -2.82
C VAL A 53 -12.94 17.32 -3.24
N ARG A 54 -13.71 16.25 -3.11
CA ARG A 54 -15.16 16.26 -3.40
C ARG A 54 -15.92 17.20 -2.47
N MET A 55 -15.61 17.22 -1.18
CA MET A 55 -16.23 18.12 -0.21
C MET A 55 -15.97 19.59 -0.57
N LEU A 56 -14.71 19.95 -0.86
CA LEU A 56 -14.32 21.29 -1.30
C LEU A 56 -15.02 21.70 -2.60
N LYS A 57 -15.09 20.80 -3.59
CA LYS A 57 -15.80 21.05 -4.86
C LYS A 57 -17.30 21.27 -4.68
N ASN A 58 -17.90 20.68 -3.65
CA ASN A 58 -19.30 20.89 -3.29
C ASN A 58 -19.51 22.11 -2.39
N GLY A 59 -18.47 22.92 -2.14
CA GLY A 59 -18.56 24.17 -1.39
C GLY A 59 -18.65 23.99 0.13
N LEU A 60 -18.25 22.83 0.66
CA LEU A 60 -18.19 22.65 2.12
C LEU A 60 -17.10 23.54 2.72
N ASP A 61 -17.40 24.09 3.90
CA ASP A 61 -16.48 24.94 4.63
C ASP A 61 -15.23 24.15 5.12
N PRO A 62 -14.01 24.69 4.99
CA PRO A 62 -12.80 24.00 5.42
C PRO A 62 -12.78 23.60 6.91
N GLN A 63 -13.41 24.36 7.82
CA GLN A 63 -13.47 23.99 9.24
C GLN A 63 -14.36 22.75 9.43
N LEU A 64 -15.51 22.70 8.76
CA LEU A 64 -16.39 21.53 8.80
C LEU A 64 -15.68 20.28 8.23
N ILE A 65 -14.88 20.43 7.19
CA ILE A 65 -14.09 19.32 6.62
C ILE A 65 -13.06 18.80 7.63
N VAL A 66 -12.39 19.68 8.37
CA VAL A 66 -11.47 19.30 9.46
C VAL A 66 -12.20 18.46 10.52
N GLU A 67 -13.38 18.91 10.95
CA GLU A 67 -14.19 18.20 11.94
C GLU A 67 -14.65 16.82 11.46
N MET A 68 -15.11 16.71 10.20
CA MET A 68 -15.63 15.44 9.65
C MET A 68 -14.54 14.42 9.32
N THR A 69 -13.35 14.87 8.94
CA THR A 69 -12.27 14.00 8.43
C THR A 69 -11.18 13.73 9.45
N GLY A 70 -11.10 14.52 10.53
CA GLY A 70 -10.02 14.46 11.51
C GLY A 70 -8.67 14.90 10.97
N LEU A 71 -8.62 15.47 9.76
CA LEU A 71 -7.41 16.07 9.20
C LEU A 71 -7.12 17.41 9.86
N SER A 72 -5.84 17.77 9.92
CA SER A 72 -5.47 19.11 10.37
C SER A 72 -5.89 20.18 9.36
N GLN A 73 -6.11 21.41 9.84
CA GLN A 73 -6.37 22.57 8.99
C GLN A 73 -5.33 22.71 7.88
N THR A 74 -4.06 22.48 8.20
CA THR A 74 -2.96 22.59 7.23
C THR A 74 -3.03 21.55 6.11
N GLU A 75 -3.55 20.36 6.38
CA GLU A 75 -3.72 19.31 5.37
C GLU A 75 -4.86 19.64 4.42
N VAL A 76 -5.98 20.11 4.96
CA VAL A 76 -7.14 20.55 4.17
C VAL A 76 -6.74 21.74 3.28
N GLU A 77 -6.01 22.71 3.81
CA GLU A 77 -5.55 23.87 3.03
C GLU A 77 -4.57 23.47 1.92
N LYS A 78 -3.64 22.54 2.18
CA LYS A 78 -2.75 21.99 1.13
C LYS A 78 -3.52 21.26 0.03
N ILE A 79 -4.63 20.59 0.36
CA ILE A 79 -5.48 19.94 -0.66
C ILE A 79 -6.22 21.00 -1.46
N LYS A 80 -6.76 22.03 -0.80
CA LYS A 80 -7.43 23.17 -1.44
C LYS A 80 -6.51 23.94 -2.39
N GLN A 81 -5.30 24.30 -1.95
CA GLN A 81 -4.31 24.97 -2.81
C GLN A 81 -3.99 24.13 -4.05
N ARG A 82 -3.73 22.82 -3.88
CA ARG A 82 -3.49 21.92 -5.03
C ARG A 82 -4.67 21.85 -6.00
N LEU A 83 -5.89 22.04 -5.51
CA LEU A 83 -7.09 22.07 -6.34
C LEU A 83 -7.22 23.38 -7.13
N GLU A 84 -6.84 24.51 -6.54
CA GLU A 84 -6.89 25.85 -7.16
C GLU A 84 -5.83 26.03 -8.25
N TYR A 85 -4.69 25.34 -8.13
CA TYR A 85 -3.59 25.36 -9.11
C TYR A 85 -3.56 24.13 -10.04
N SER A 86 -4.63 23.32 -10.05
CA SER A 86 -4.83 22.17 -10.95
C SER A 86 -5.73 22.55 -12.13
#